data_AF-A0A1G9H9C5-F1
#
_entry.id   AF-A0A1G9H9C5-F1
#
_cell.length_a   1.000
_cell.length_b   1.000
_cell.length_c   1.000
_cell.angle_alpha   90.00
_cell.angle_beta   90.00
_cell.angle_gamma   90.00
#
_symmetry.space_group_name_H-M   'P 1'
#
loop_
_entity.id
_entity.type
_entity.pdbx_description
1 polymer ?
#
loop_
_entity_poly.entity_id
_entity_poly.type
_entity_poly.pdbx_seq_one_letter_code
_entity_poly.pdbx_strand_id
1 'polypeptide(L)'
;MRDVVIVGGGPVGLGLAIELTQRGASVTVIERNVTIPPIPKGQNLTQRTMESFAAWGAEEALRAARLLPPDHARGGLVCYGQILSEWRYEWLPRERVRSY
;
A
#
# COMPACT_ATOMS: atom_id res chain seq x y z
N MET A 1 12.41 -26.99 4.95
CA MET A 1 11.15 -26.30 5.25
C MET A 1 11.45 -25.22 6.28
N ARG A 2 11.03 -23.96 6.07
CA ARG A 2 11.15 -22.90 7.08
C ARG A 2 9.74 -22.48 7.44
N ASP A 3 9.34 -22.76 8.66
CA ASP A 3 8.03 -22.37 9.19
C ASP A 3 8.14 -21.03 9.89
N VAL A 4 7.29 -20.07 9.50
CA VAL A 4 7.21 -18.74 10.09
C VAL A 4 5.80 -18.50 10.59
N VAL A 5 5.67 -18.13 11.87
CA VAL A 5 4.39 -17.71 12.45
C VAL A 5 4.40 -16.19 12.58
N ILE A 6 3.44 -15.53 11.95
CA ILE A 6 3.24 -14.08 12.00
C ILE A 6 2.05 -13.80 12.91
N VAL A 7 2.26 -13.01 13.96
CA VAL A 7 1.20 -12.59 14.87
C VAL A 7 0.72 -11.20 14.46
N GLY A 8 -0.44 -11.14 13.81
CA GLY A 8 -1.10 -9.92 13.33
C GLY A 8 -1.38 -9.97 11.82
N GLY A 9 -2.66 -9.92 11.45
CA GLY A 9 -3.18 -9.86 10.07
C GLY A 9 -3.38 -8.44 9.56
N GLY A 10 -2.63 -7.47 10.09
CA GLY A 10 -2.61 -6.10 9.57
C GLY A 10 -1.86 -5.99 8.23
N PRO A 11 -1.82 -4.79 7.61
CA PRO A 11 -1.17 -4.59 6.31
C PRO A 11 0.30 -5.05 6.28
N VAL A 12 1.04 -4.80 7.35
CA VAL A 12 2.45 -5.21 7.47
C VAL A 12 2.59 -6.73 7.57
N GLY A 13 1.76 -7.38 8.40
CA GLY A 13 1.81 -8.82 8.60
C GLY A 13 1.42 -9.60 7.36
N LEU A 14 0.38 -9.16 6.65
CA LEU A 14 -0.03 -9.75 5.37
C LEU A 14 1.01 -9.50 4.27
N GLY A 15 1.58 -8.30 4.18
CA GLY A 15 2.67 -8.00 3.24
C GLY A 15 3.90 -8.89 3.48
N LEU A 16 4.29 -9.08 4.74
CA LEU A 16 5.36 -9.99 5.12
C LEU A 16 5.03 -11.45 4.76
N ALA A 17 3.78 -11.87 4.96
CA ALA A 17 3.36 -13.23 4.62
C ALA A 17 3.47 -13.50 3.12
N ILE A 18 3.02 -12.57 2.28
CA ILE A 18 3.15 -12.66 0.81
C ILE A 18 4.63 -12.76 0.43
N GLU A 19 5.47 -11.87 0.97
CA GLU A 19 6.89 -11.84 0.64
C GLU A 19 7.66 -13.10 1.03
N LEU A 20 7.38 -13.66 2.21
CA LEU A 20 8.02 -14.89 2.65
C LEU A 20 7.52 -16.10 1.84
N THR A 21 6.22 -16.13 1.53
CA THR A 21 5.62 -17.22 0.74
C THR A 21 6.18 -17.24 -0.69
N GLN A 22 6.32 -16.08 -1.36
CA GLN A 22 6.94 -16.00 -2.69
C GLN A 22 8.41 -16.46 -2.70
N ARG A 23 9.11 -16.37 -1.56
CA ARG A 23 10.48 -16.88 -1.38
C ARG A 23 10.55 -18.35 -0.93
N GLY A 24 9.42 -19.05 -0.91
CA GLY A 24 9.33 -20.48 -0.60
C GLY A 24 9.26 -20.83 0.89
N ALA A 25 8.94 -19.86 1.76
CA ALA A 25 8.68 -20.16 3.18
C ALA A 25 7.23 -20.67 3.39
N SER A 26 7.06 -21.51 4.41
CA SER A 26 5.76 -21.92 4.94
C SER A 26 5.35 -20.91 6.01
N VAL A 27 4.22 -20.23 5.82
CA VAL A 27 3.80 -19.11 6.68
C VAL A 27 2.41 -19.35 7.25
N THR A 28 2.27 -19.16 8.56
CA THR A 28 0.98 -19.10 9.26
C THR A 28 0.77 -17.70 9.83
N VAL A 29 -0.38 -17.08 9.55
CA VAL A 29 -0.76 -15.78 10.13
C VAL A 29 -1.83 -16.00 11.19
N ILE A 30 -1.63 -15.42 12.37
CA ILE A 30 -2.59 -15.42 13.48
C ILE A 30 -3.15 -14.02 13.62
N GLU A 31 -4.46 -13.85 13.43
CA GLU A 31 -5.16 -12.58 13.60
C GLU A 31 -6.30 -12.75 14.61
N ARG A 32 -6.44 -11.77 15.51
CA ARG A 32 -7.48 -11.78 16.54
C ARG A 32 -8.86 -11.41 15.97
N ASN A 33 -8.91 -10.49 15.02
CA ASN A 33 -10.15 -9.98 14.46
C ASN A 33 -10.60 -10.84 13.29
N VAL A 34 -11.81 -11.43 13.39
CA VAL A 34 -12.40 -12.25 12.32
C VAL A 34 -12.86 -11.39 11.14
N THR A 35 -13.11 -10.10 11.38
CA THR A 35 -13.59 -9.15 10.36
C THR A 35 -12.70 -7.91 10.32
N ILE A 36 -12.69 -7.24 9.16
CA ILE A 36 -11.96 -5.98 8.97
C ILE A 36 -12.69 -4.87 9.75
N PRO A 37 -11.99 -4.08 10.58
CA PRO A 37 -12.60 -2.94 11.27
C PRO A 37 -13.21 -1.94 10.26
N PRO A 38 -14.39 -1.36 10.56
CA PRO A 38 -15.08 -0.47 9.62
C PRO A 38 -14.37 0.87 9.40
N ILE A 39 -13.40 1.20 10.25
CA ILE A 39 -12.66 2.46 10.20
C ILE A 39 -11.40 2.26 9.34
N PRO A 40 -11.31 2.91 8.17
CA PRO A 40 -10.10 2.88 7.35
C PRO A 40 -8.98 3.67 8.03
N LYS A 41 -7.85 3.00 8.30
CA LYS A 41 -6.69 3.58 9.02
C LYS A 41 -5.47 3.86 8.13
N GLY A 42 -5.51 3.45 6.86
CA GLY A 42 -4.35 3.46 5.96
C GLY A 42 -4.70 3.79 4.51
N GLN A 43 -5.26 4.96 4.25
CA GLN A 43 -5.68 5.38 2.90
C GLN A 43 -4.53 5.94 2.04
N ASN A 44 -3.36 6.18 2.65
CA ASN A 44 -2.23 6.87 2.02
C ASN A 44 -1.12 5.92 1.56
N LEU A 45 -1.42 5.07 0.57
CA LEU A 45 -0.40 4.28 -0.10
C LEU A 45 0.54 5.18 -0.90
N THR A 46 1.84 5.05 -0.66
CA THR A 46 2.89 5.78 -1.40
C THR A 46 3.27 5.06 -2.69
N GLN A 47 4.04 5.70 -3.57
CA GLN A 47 4.61 5.05 -4.75
C GLN A 47 5.45 3.82 -4.37
N ARG A 48 6.29 3.92 -3.33
CA ARG A 48 7.10 2.80 -2.85
C ARG A 48 6.24 1.62 -2.41
N THR A 49 5.10 1.89 -1.79
CA THR A 49 4.14 0.84 -1.42
C THR A 49 3.52 0.19 -2.66
N MET A 50 3.21 0.97 -3.72
CA MET A 50 2.71 0.43 -4.98
C MET A 50 3.71 -0.51 -5.66
N GLU A 51 5.01 -0.23 -5.58
CA GLU A 51 6.04 -1.14 -6.09
C GLU A 51 6.03 -2.50 -5.38
N SER A 52 5.75 -2.53 -4.07
CA SER A 52 5.55 -3.79 -3.35
C SER A 52 4.32 -4.53 -3.86
N PHE A 53 3.19 -3.85 -4.04
CA PHE A 53 1.99 -4.48 -4.62
C PHE A 53 2.20 -5.01 -6.04
N ALA A 54 3.01 -4.31 -6.85
CA ALA A 54 3.40 -4.77 -8.18
C ALA A 54 4.22 -6.07 -8.09
N ALA A 55 5.26 -6.09 -7.24
CA ALA A 55 6.06 -7.30 -6.99
C ALA A 55 5.21 -8.46 -6.43
N TRP A 56 4.18 -8.14 -5.64
CA TRP A 56 3.24 -9.12 -5.10
C TRP A 56 2.24 -9.66 -6.11
N GLY A 57 2.18 -9.10 -7.33
CA GLY A 57 1.15 -9.43 -8.32
C GLY A 57 -0.26 -8.97 -7.91
N ALA A 58 -0.37 -8.05 -6.96
CA ALA A 58 -1.63 -7.58 -6.38
C ALA A 58 -1.99 -6.14 -6.82
N GLU A 59 -1.18 -5.51 -7.68
CA GLU A 59 -1.41 -4.15 -8.15
C GLU A 59 -2.75 -3.98 -8.87
N GLU A 60 -3.10 -4.89 -9.78
CA GLU A 60 -4.34 -4.80 -10.55
C GLU A 60 -5.56 -4.86 -9.63
N ALA A 61 -5.60 -5.84 -8.73
CA ALA A 61 -6.66 -5.98 -7.74
C ALA A 61 -6.78 -4.74 -6.83
N LEU A 62 -5.63 -4.19 -6.40
CA LEU A 62 -5.61 -2.98 -5.59
C LEU A 62 -6.15 -1.76 -6.35
N ARG A 63 -5.80 -1.61 -7.63
CA ARG A 63 -6.29 -0.51 -8.47
C ARG A 63 -7.79 -0.66 -8.76
N ALA A 64 -8.28 -1.88 -8.95
CA ALA A 64 -9.70 -2.18 -9.12
C ALA A 64 -10.52 -1.89 -7.84
N ALA A 65 -9.94 -2.11 -6.66
CA ALA A 65 -10.56 -1.86 -5.36
C ALA A 65 -10.62 -0.36 -4.96
N ARG A 66 -10.24 0.56 -5.85
CA ARG A 66 -10.30 2.00 -5.56
C ARG A 66 -11.75 2.46 -5.29
N LEU A 67 -11.89 3.38 -4.35
CA LEU A 67 -13.18 4.02 -4.05
C LEU A 67 -13.51 5.18 -4.99
N LEU A 68 -12.49 5.86 -5.53
CA LEU A 68 -12.64 7.04 -6.38
C LEU A 68 -12.32 6.69 -7.84
N PRO A 69 -12.95 7.37 -8.82
CA PRO A 69 -12.64 7.22 -10.25
C PRO A 69 -11.15 7.43 -10.61
N PRO A 70 -10.67 6.92 -11.77
CA PRO A 70 -9.27 7.09 -12.21
C PRO A 70 -8.89 8.55 -12.44
N ASP A 71 -9.82 9.32 -12.96
CA ASP A 71 -9.67 10.73 -13.31
C ASP A 71 -9.78 11.66 -12.09
N HIS A 72 -10.04 11.10 -10.90
CA HIS A 72 -10.11 11.87 -9.68
C HIS A 72 -8.71 12.12 -9.10
N ALA A 73 -8.32 13.39 -9.02
CA ALA A 73 -7.03 13.80 -8.47
C ALA A 73 -6.85 13.30 -7.02
N ARG A 74 -5.88 12.41 -6.81
CA ARG A 74 -5.48 11.88 -5.50
C ARG A 74 -4.03 12.18 -5.22
N GLY A 75 -3.76 13.44 -4.94
CA GLY A 75 -2.46 13.95 -4.52
C GLY A 75 -2.65 15.11 -3.57
N GLY A 76 -1.64 15.37 -2.76
CA GLY A 76 -1.59 16.58 -1.96
C GLY A 76 -0.37 17.41 -2.31
N LEU A 77 -0.47 18.70 -2.07
CA LEU A 77 0.62 19.64 -2.22
C LEU A 77 0.84 20.33 -0.89
N VAL A 78 2.09 20.36 -0.43
CA VAL A 78 2.53 21.26 0.65
C VAL A 78 3.33 22.38 -0.01
N CYS A 79 2.92 23.63 0.20
CA CYS A 79 3.63 24.82 -0.28
C CYS A 79 4.12 25.65 0.90
N TYR A 80 5.24 26.36 0.73
CA TYR A 80 5.73 27.33 1.71
C TYR A 80 5.28 28.76 1.34
N GLY A 81 4.60 29.43 2.27
CA GLY A 81 4.12 30.81 2.11
C GLY A 81 2.84 30.96 1.28
N GLN A 82 2.88 30.59 -0.01
CA GLN A 82 1.73 30.73 -0.92
C GLN A 82 1.60 29.51 -1.86
N ILE A 83 0.40 29.24 -2.35
CA ILE A 83 0.12 28.04 -3.17
C ILE A 83 0.94 27.98 -4.47
N LEU A 84 1.31 29.14 -5.03
CA LEU A 84 2.10 29.26 -6.25
C LEU A 84 3.62 29.34 -6.00
N SER A 85 4.08 29.12 -4.76
CA SER A 85 5.50 29.14 -4.44
C SER A 85 6.27 28.07 -5.22
N GLU A 86 7.52 28.37 -5.56
CA GLU A 86 8.48 27.39 -6.07
C GLU A 86 8.83 26.31 -5.03
N TRP A 87 8.76 26.65 -3.75
CA TRP A 87 9.01 25.77 -2.61
C TRP A 87 7.79 24.88 -2.33
N ARG A 88 7.66 23.80 -3.10
CA ARG A 88 6.55 22.87 -2.96
C ARG A 88 6.99 21.41 -2.93
N TYR A 89 6.24 20.61 -2.18
CA TYR A 89 6.38 19.17 -2.10
C TYR A 89 5.06 18.50 -2.47
N GLU A 90 5.06 17.78 -3.59
CA GLU A 90 3.95 16.92 -4.02
C GLU A 90 4.05 15.59 -3.26
N TRP A 91 3.07 15.30 -2.42
CA TRP A 91 3.02 14.05 -1.67
C TRP A 91 1.95 13.10 -2.26
N LEU A 92 2.31 11.83 -2.34
CA LEU A 92 1.52 10.71 -2.88
C LEU A 92 1.12 10.82 -4.36
N PRO A 93 2.06 10.97 -5.32
CA PRO A 93 1.73 10.91 -6.75
C PRO A 93 1.56 9.43 -7.19
N ARG A 94 0.55 8.75 -6.64
CA ARG A 94 0.30 7.29 -6.78
C ARG A 94 0.18 6.80 -8.23
N GLU A 95 -0.13 7.71 -9.14
CA GLU A 95 -0.30 7.43 -10.57
C GLU A 95 0.95 7.77 -11.38
N ARG A 96 1.90 8.52 -10.82
CA ARG A 96 3.22 8.73 -11.42
C ARG A 96 4.21 7.66 -10.95
N VAL A 97 3.84 6.39 -11.01
CA VAL A 97 4.84 5.32 -10.92
C VAL A 97 5.61 5.38 -12.23
N ARG A 98 6.91 5.68 -12.17
CA ARG A 98 7.75 5.66 -13.37
C ARG A 98 7.83 4.22 -13.87
N SER A 99 7.74 4.03 -15.18
CA SER A 99 8.15 2.78 -15.81
C SER A 99 9.62 2.53 -15.50
N TYR A 100 9.94 1.32 -15.06
CA TYR A 100 11.30 0.82 -14.90
C TYR A 100 11.95 0.54 -16.26
#